data_AF-A0A270P5R4-F1
#
_entry.id   AF-A0A270P5R4-F1
#
_cell.length_a   1.000
_cell.length_b   1.000
_cell.length_c   1.000
_cell.angle_alpha   90.00
_cell.angle_beta   90.00
_cell.angle_gamma   90.00
#
_symmetry.space_group_name_H-M   'P 1'
#
loop_
_entity.id
_entity.type
_entity.pdbx_description
1 polymer ?
#
loop_
_entity_poly.entity_id
_entity_poly.type
_entity_poly.pdbx_seq_one_letter_code
_entity_poly.pdbx_strand_id
1 'polypeptide(L)'
;MRRDMNLIRLILKRIEDLSDSGNFYAMFPEYVENFQIKQDCEAQFALAFKHLNLLIISGFVDGDEDRTGNVRGLTWEGHNLLDRIRDAQL
;
A
#
# COMPACT_ATOMS: atom_id res chain seq x y z
N MET A 1 -0.45 9.77 14.99
CA MET A 1 -0.28 8.42 14.43
C MET A 1 1.19 8.25 14.08
N ARG A 2 1.88 7.27 14.66
CA ARG A 2 3.28 6.97 14.30
C ARG A 2 3.27 6.27 12.93
N ARG A 3 4.16 6.65 12.01
CA ARG A 3 4.27 6.00 10.70
C ARG A 3 4.87 4.61 10.91
N ASP A 4 4.16 3.56 10.51
CA ASP A 4 4.71 2.21 10.47
C ASP A 4 5.51 2.03 9.18
N MET A 5 6.83 2.19 9.28
CA MET A 5 7.72 2.12 8.12
C MET A 5 7.81 0.71 7.54
N ASN A 6 7.56 -0.34 8.33
CA ASN A 6 7.53 -1.71 7.83
C ASN A 6 6.29 -1.95 6.98
N LEU A 7 5.14 -1.44 7.42
CA LEU A 7 3.90 -1.50 6.66
C LEU A 7 3.98 -0.66 5.37
N ILE A 8 4.55 0.55 5.44
CA ILE A 8 4.78 1.39 4.25
C ILE A 8 5.68 0.65 3.25
N ARG A 9 6.77 0.03 3.71
CA ARG A 9 7.65 -0.77 2.86
C ARG A 9 6.91 -1.93 2.20
N LEU A 10 6.07 -2.64 2.97
CA LEU A 10 5.26 -3.75 2.45
C LEU A 10 4.30 -3.27 1.36
N ILE A 11 3.59 -2.16 1.58
CA ILE A 11 2.68 -1.56 0.60
C ILE A 11 3.44 -1.20 -0.68
N LEU A 12 4.52 -0.42 -0.56
CA LEU A 12 5.32 0.02 -1.71
C LEU A 12 5.87 -1.16 -2.49
N LYS A 13 6.38 -2.19 -1.80
CA LYS A 13 6.88 -3.41 -2.46
C LYS A 13 5.77 -4.15 -3.22
N ARG A 14 4.59 -4.30 -2.63
CA ARG A 14 3.48 -4.98 -3.31
C ARG A 14 2.99 -4.22 -4.54
N ILE A 15 3.07 -2.88 -4.53
CA ILE A 15 2.78 -2.06 -5.70
C ILE A 15 3.88 -2.21 -6.76
N GLU A 16 5.16 -2.26 -6.35
CA GLU A 16 6.30 -2.51 -7.25
C GLU A 16 6.21 -3.89 -7.93
N ASP A 17 5.67 -4.89 -7.24
CA ASP A 17 5.47 -6.25 -7.75
C ASP A 17 4.25 -6.37 -8.71
N LEU A 18 3.45 -5.30 -8.90
CA LEU A 18 2.34 -5.32 -9.86
C LEU A 18 2.87 -5.27 -11.29
N SER A 19 2.36 -6.13 -12.17
CA SER A 19 2.67 -6.08 -13.61
C SER A 19 2.01 -4.89 -14.32
N ASP A 20 0.84 -4.47 -13.80
CA ASP A 20 -0.02 -3.41 -14.34
C ASP A 20 -0.73 -2.71 -13.16
N SER A 21 -1.92 -2.13 -13.38
CA SER A 21 -2.75 -1.63 -12.28
C SER A 21 -3.30 -2.75 -11.41
N GLY A 22 -3.51 -2.45 -10.13
CA GLY A 22 -4.02 -3.38 -9.14
C GLY A 22 -4.97 -2.71 -8.17
N ASN A 23 -5.78 -3.51 -7.48
CA ASN A 23 -6.63 -3.04 -6.40
C ASN A 23 -6.03 -3.48 -5.05
N PHE A 24 -6.20 -2.64 -4.02
CA PHE A 24 -5.79 -2.95 -2.66
C PHE A 24 -6.23 -4.34 -2.16
N TYR A 25 -7.46 -4.78 -2.45
CA TYR A 25 -7.93 -6.11 -2.05
C TYR A 25 -7.11 -7.26 -2.68
N ALA A 26 -6.66 -7.07 -3.93
CA ALA A 26 -5.81 -8.05 -4.62
C ALA A 26 -4.36 -8.00 -4.12
N MET A 27 -3.87 -6.82 -3.73
CA MET A 27 -2.56 -6.68 -3.11
C MET A 27 -2.52 -7.26 -1.70
N PHE A 28 -3.62 -7.25 -0.94
CA PHE A 28 -3.69 -7.74 0.45
C PHE A 28 -4.71 -8.87 0.63
N PRO A 29 -4.50 -10.03 -0.04
CA PRO A 29 -5.43 -11.16 0.05
C PRO A 29 -5.51 -11.74 1.47
N GLU A 30 -4.50 -11.54 2.32
CA GLU A 30 -4.52 -12.02 3.70
C GLU A 30 -5.61 -11.35 4.55
N TYR A 31 -6.06 -10.14 4.20
CA TYR A 31 -7.11 -9.40 4.91
C TYR A 31 -8.51 -9.70 4.38
N VAL A 32 -8.62 -10.47 3.28
CA VAL A 32 -9.87 -10.67 2.55
C VAL A 32 -10.22 -12.15 2.52
N GLU A 33 -11.49 -12.47 2.74
CA GLU A 33 -12.07 -13.79 2.56
C GLU A 33 -13.44 -13.64 1.92
N ASN A 34 -13.73 -14.42 0.87
CA ASN A 34 -15.03 -14.37 0.16
C ASN A 34 -15.46 -12.95 -0.26
N PHE A 35 -14.52 -12.15 -0.78
CA PHE A 35 -14.73 -10.75 -1.18
C PHE A 35 -15.13 -9.80 -0.03
N GLN A 36 -14.92 -10.21 1.21
CA GLN A 36 -15.18 -9.41 2.42
C GLN A 36 -13.91 -9.30 3.25
N ILE A 37 -13.78 -8.20 4.01
CA ILE A 37 -12.67 -8.05 4.96
C ILE A 37 -12.89 -9.05 6.10
N LYS A 38 -11.86 -9.82 6.44
CA LYS A 38 -11.92 -10.74 7.58
C LYS A 38 -12.12 -9.93 8.86
N GLN A 39 -13.04 -10.36 9.71
CA GLN A 39 -13.44 -9.62 10.91
C GLN A 39 -12.25 -9.36 11.86
N ASP A 40 -11.31 -10.30 11.96
CA ASP A 40 -10.09 -10.20 12.77
C ASP A 40 -8.99 -9.32 12.12
N CYS A 41 -9.19 -8.92 10.87
CA CYS A 41 -8.27 -8.11 10.08
C CYS A 41 -8.77 -6.67 9.84
N GLU A 42 -9.95 -6.28 10.31
CA GLU A 42 -10.55 -4.96 10.02
C GLU A 42 -9.62 -3.80 10.39
N ALA A 43 -8.96 -3.87 11.55
CA ALA A 43 -8.06 -2.83 12.02
C ALA A 43 -6.79 -2.73 11.17
N GLN A 44 -6.20 -3.87 10.81
CA GLN A 44 -5.00 -3.99 9.99
C GLN A 44 -5.28 -3.53 8.56
N PHE A 45 -6.43 -3.92 8.00
CA PHE A 45 -6.92 -3.46 6.71
C PHE A 45 -7.08 -1.94 6.72
N ALA A 46 -7.80 -1.39 7.69
CA ALA A 46 -8.03 0.06 7.78
C ALA A 46 -6.72 0.85 7.92
N LEU A 47 -5.76 0.31 8.69
CA LEU A 47 -4.44 0.93 8.85
C LEU A 47 -3.64 0.91 7.55
N ALA A 48 -3.57 -0.24 6.88
CA ALA A 48 -2.85 -0.41 5.61
C ALA A 48 -3.48 0.43 4.48
N PHE A 49 -4.81 0.44 4.39
CA PHE A 49 -5.56 1.27 3.44
C PHE A 49 -5.32 2.77 3.69
N LYS A 50 -5.33 3.20 4.96
CA LYS A 50 -4.99 4.58 5.31
C LYS A 50 -3.57 4.96 4.92
N HIS A 51 -2.61 4.06 5.08
CA HIS A 51 -1.23 4.29 4.63
C HIS A 51 -1.13 4.38 3.11
N LEU A 52 -1.83 3.53 2.36
CA LEU A 52 -1.92 3.65 0.91
C LEU A 52 -2.45 5.03 0.50
N ASN A 53 -3.57 5.48 1.07
CA ASN A 53 -4.14 6.79 0.74
C ASN A 53 -3.17 7.94 1.03
N LEU A 54 -2.44 7.87 2.15
CA LEU A 54 -1.42 8.88 2.44
C LEU A 54 -0.28 8.88 1.41
N LEU A 55 0.12 7.71 0.89
CA LEU A 55 1.15 7.61 -0.15
C LEU A 55 0.67 8.17 -1.49
N ILE A 56 -0.60 7.94 -1.83
CA ILE A 56 -1.25 8.53 -3.02
C ILE A 56 -1.31 10.05 -2.90
N ILE A 57 -1.87 10.57 -1.80
CA ILE A 57 -1.98 12.02 -1.53
C ILE A 57 -0.61 12.70 -1.54
N SER A 58 0.42 12.01 -1.04
CA SER A 58 1.79 12.54 -1.01
C SER A 58 2.52 12.44 -2.36
N GLY A 59 1.92 11.84 -3.39
CA GLY A 59 2.51 11.69 -4.71
C GLY A 59 3.57 10.58 -4.82
N PHE A 60 3.64 9.65 -3.87
CA PHE A 60 4.55 8.49 -3.95
C PHE A 60 3.97 7.32 -4.74
N VAL A 61 2.64 7.29 -4.88
CA VAL A 61 1.90 6.23 -5.53
C VAL A 61 0.94 6.88 -6.52
N ASP A 62 0.91 6.39 -7.75
CA ASP A 62 -0.13 6.77 -8.72
C ASP A 62 -1.33 5.87 -8.51
N GLY A 63 -2.48 6.45 -8.15
CA GLY A 63 -3.68 5.72 -7.79
C GLY A 63 -4.85 6.65 -7.53
N ASP A 64 -6.00 6.07 -7.27
CA ASP A 64 -7.23 6.81 -6.96
C ASP A 64 -7.36 6.97 -5.44
N GLU A 65 -7.59 8.20 -4.98
CA GLU A 65 -7.78 8.52 -3.54
C GLU A 65 -9.13 8.01 -2.98
N ASP A 66 -9.93 7.34 -3.80
CA ASP A 66 -11.28 6.92 -3.44
C ASP A 66 -11.29 5.61 -2.60
N ARG A 67 -12.50 5.12 -2.31
CA ARG A 67 -12.68 3.90 -1.49
C ARG A 67 -12.26 2.61 -2.21
N THR A 68 -11.89 2.68 -3.49
CA THR A 68 -11.53 1.49 -4.26
C THR A 68 -10.10 1.05 -3.99
N GLY A 69 -9.20 1.97 -3.63
CA GLY A 69 -7.78 1.66 -3.45
C GLY A 69 -7.14 1.13 -4.74
N ASN A 70 -7.58 1.63 -5.89
CA ASN A 70 -6.97 1.34 -7.18
C ASN A 70 -5.61 2.01 -7.28
N VAL A 71 -4.63 1.28 -7.77
CA VAL A 71 -3.24 1.70 -7.87
C VAL A 71 -2.73 1.38 -9.26
N ARG A 72 -2.08 2.35 -9.90
CA ARG A 72 -1.48 2.23 -11.23
C ARG A 72 0.02 1.95 -11.16
N GLY A 73 0.66 2.26 -10.03
CA GLY A 73 2.07 1.96 -9.78
C GLY A 73 2.71 2.93 -8.79
N LEU A 74 4.02 2.81 -8.63
CA LEU A 74 4.82 3.80 -7.91
C LEU A 74 5.16 4.98 -8.83
N THR A 75 5.25 6.16 -8.25
CA THR A 75 5.94 7.28 -8.91
C THR A 75 7.46 7.11 -8.77
N TRP A 76 8.24 7.92 -9.47
CA TRP A 76 9.70 7.94 -9.30
C TRP A 76 10.10 8.27 -7.86
N GLU A 77 9.41 9.22 -7.24
CA GLU A 77 9.56 9.55 -5.82
C GLU A 77 9.19 8.35 -4.92
N GLY A 78 8.20 7.56 -5.31
CA GLY A 78 7.83 6.31 -4.64
C GLY A 78 8.95 5.26 -4.65
N HIS A 79 9.59 5.04 -5.80
CA HIS A 79 10.77 4.18 -5.90
C HIS A 79 11.92 4.69 -5.02
N ASN A 80 12.24 5.99 -5.12
CA ASN A 80 13.26 6.61 -4.27
C ASN A 80 12.98 6.45 -2.77
N LEU A 81 11.71 6.53 -2.36
CA LEU A 81 11.30 6.29 -0.99
C LEU A 81 11.51 4.82 -0.59
N LEU A 82 11.12 3.87 -1.44
CA LEU A 82 11.29 2.44 -1.18
C LEU A 82 12.78 2.08 -1.01
N ASP A 83 13.65 2.60 -1.86
CA ASP A 83 15.09 2.38 -1.78
C ASP A 83 15.69 2.96 -0.49
N ARG A 84 15.32 4.18 -0.10
CA ARG A 84 15.75 4.78 1.19
C ARG A 84 15.34 3.94 2.40
N ILE A 85 14.15 3.34 2.37
CA ILE A 85 13.68 2.47 3.45
C ILE A 85 14.49 1.16 3.48
N ARG A 86 14.86 0.61 2.32
CA ARG A 86 15.72 -0.59 2.21
C ARG A 86 17.12 -0.31 2.77
N ASP A 87 17.73 0.80 2.38
CA ASP A 87 19.09 1.19 2.80
C ASP A 87 19.18 1.46 4.30
N ALA A 88 18.14 2.05 4.90
CA ALA A 88 18.10 2.31 6.35
C ALA A 88 17.99 1.04 7.22
N GLN A 89 17.78 -0.13 6.62
CA GLN A 89 17.70 -1.43 7.29
C GLN A 89 18.99 -2.27 7.15
N LEU A 90 19.97 -1.79 6.38
CA LEU A 90 21.32 -2.36 6.24
C LEU A 90 22.29 -1.71 7.22
#